data_AF-A0A950QXR6-F1
#
_entry.id   AF-A0A950QXR6-F1
#
_cell.length_a   1.000
_cell.length_b   1.000
_cell.length_c   1.000
_cell.angle_alpha   90.00
_cell.angle_beta   90.00
_cell.angle_gamma   90.00
#
_symmetry.space_group_name_H-M   'P 1'
#
loop_
_entity.id
_entity.type
_entity.pdbx_description
1 polymer ?
#
loop_
_entity_poly.entity_id
_entity_poly.type
_entity_poly.pdbx_seq_one_letter_code
_entity_poly.pdbx_strand_id
1 'polypeptide(L)'
;MNHPPPSLSVRVERWPIAGSFAISRGAKTEAVVLVAELNDGSFRGRGECVPYARYGETVASVMETITSMAGEISRGLDREALQDAMGPGAARNALDCAFWDLAAKRAGRPVHQLLGESAPKSLITAYTISLAAPEDMAQAAAKAADRRLLKVKLGAPGDPARIAAVRDAARQCELIVDANEGW
;
A
#
# COMPACT_ATOMS: atom_id res chain seq x y z
N MET A 1 -16.98 19.18 -20.51
CA MET A 1 -18.30 18.82 -19.94
C MET A 1 -18.19 19.02 -18.44
N ASN A 2 -19.14 19.73 -17.81
CA ASN A 2 -19.17 19.81 -16.35
C ASN A 2 -19.71 18.49 -15.83
N HIS A 3 -18.85 17.69 -15.20
CA HIS A 3 -19.28 16.48 -14.50
C HIS A 3 -19.94 16.88 -13.19
N PRO A 4 -21.01 16.20 -12.77
CA PRO A 4 -21.59 16.45 -11.45
C PRO A 4 -20.58 16.10 -10.34
N PRO A 5 -20.74 16.67 -9.13
CA PRO A 5 -19.98 16.24 -7.96
C PRO A 5 -20.17 14.73 -7.73
N PRO A 6 -19.09 13.96 -7.51
CA PRO A 6 -19.22 12.52 -7.33
C PRO A 6 -19.80 12.18 -5.96
N SER A 7 -20.55 11.09 -5.87
CA SER A 7 -20.87 10.43 -4.60
C SER A 7 -19.68 9.59 -4.12
N LEU A 8 -19.47 9.51 -2.81
CA LEU A 8 -18.44 8.68 -2.19
C LEU A 8 -19.05 7.41 -1.58
N SER A 9 -18.39 6.28 -1.79
CA SER A 9 -18.60 5.05 -1.01
C SER A 9 -17.26 4.47 -0.55
N VAL A 10 -17.26 3.74 0.57
CA VAL A 10 -16.06 3.08 1.11
C VAL A 10 -16.43 1.68 1.60
N ARG A 11 -15.55 0.71 1.37
CA ARG A 11 -15.72 -0.66 1.86
C ARG A 11 -14.41 -1.21 2.40
N VAL A 12 -14.52 -2.15 3.33
CA VAL A 12 -13.38 -2.92 3.86
C VAL A 12 -13.26 -4.21 3.05
N GLU A 13 -12.04 -4.51 2.61
CA GLU A 13 -11.70 -5.81 2.02
C GLU A 13 -10.62 -6.49 2.85
N ARG A 14 -10.69 -7.84 2.91
CA ARG A 14 -9.79 -8.67 3.70
C ARG A 14 -9.19 -9.72 2.78
N TRP A 15 -7.87 -9.77 2.75
CA TRP A 15 -7.11 -10.65 1.87
C TRP A 15 -6.20 -11.56 2.69
N PRO A 16 -6.31 -12.90 2.55
CA PRO A 16 -5.40 -13.81 3.24
C PRO A 16 -3.98 -13.62 2.70
N ILE A 17 -3.00 -13.57 3.60
CA ILE A 17 -1.59 -13.59 3.24
C ILE A 17 -1.19 -15.04 2.95
N ALA A 18 -0.36 -15.25 1.93
CA ALA A 18 0.23 -16.56 1.67
C ALA A 18 1.20 -16.93 2.82
N GLY A 19 0.68 -17.66 3.81
CA GLY A 19 1.38 -17.95 5.06
C GLY A 19 1.26 -16.81 6.07
N SER A 20 2.39 -16.24 6.48
CA SER A 20 2.43 -15.11 7.42
C SER A 20 3.45 -14.05 6.99
N PHE A 21 3.12 -12.80 7.29
CA PHE A 21 4.02 -11.67 7.12
C PHE A 21 4.47 -11.15 8.48
N ALA A 22 5.75 -11.28 8.80
CA ALA A 22 6.30 -10.95 10.11
C ALA A 22 7.40 -9.89 10.02
N ILE A 23 7.35 -8.94 10.97
CA ILE A 23 8.36 -7.91 11.23
C ILE A 23 8.70 -7.91 12.73
N SER A 24 9.70 -7.13 13.14
CA SER A 24 10.13 -7.02 14.55
C SER A 24 8.99 -6.74 15.55
N ARG A 25 7.94 -6.03 15.11
CA ARG A 25 6.79 -5.64 15.95
C ARG A 25 5.62 -6.63 15.95
N GLY A 26 5.67 -7.70 15.16
CA GLY A 26 4.60 -8.69 15.11
C GLY A 26 4.37 -9.29 13.73
N ALA A 27 3.37 -10.17 13.66
CA ALA A 27 3.01 -10.90 12.45
C ALA A 27 1.55 -10.66 12.06
N LYS A 28 1.28 -10.79 10.75
CA LYS A 28 -0.06 -10.75 10.15
C LYS A 28 -0.30 -11.96 9.27
N THR A 29 -1.53 -12.44 9.26
CA THR A 29 -2.02 -13.49 8.36
C THR A 29 -3.07 -12.96 7.38
N GLU A 30 -3.51 -11.71 7.55
CA GLU A 30 -4.41 -11.01 6.65
C GLU A 30 -3.92 -9.58 6.36
N ALA A 31 -4.20 -9.10 5.16
CA ALA A 31 -4.16 -7.70 4.80
C ALA A 31 -5.59 -7.15 4.79
N VAL A 32 -5.83 -6.12 5.59
CA VAL A 32 -7.13 -5.43 5.67
C VAL A 32 -6.98 -4.06 5.05
N VAL A 33 -7.76 -3.80 4.01
CA VAL A 33 -7.68 -2.57 3.20
C VAL A 33 -9.02 -1.86 3.19
N LEU A 34 -9.01 -0.54 2.98
CA LEU A 34 -10.20 0.22 2.63
C LEU A 34 -10.12 0.67 1.18
N VAL A 35 -11.21 0.47 0.45
CA VAL A 35 -11.33 0.93 -0.94
C VAL A 35 -12.38 2.03 -0.98
N ALA A 36 -11.95 3.26 -1.29
CA ALA A 36 -12.81 4.39 -1.58
C ALA A 36 -13.18 4.39 -3.06
N GLU A 37 -14.45 4.63 -3.38
CA GLU A 37 -14.95 4.79 -4.74
C GLU A 37 -15.73 6.10 -4.87
N LEU A 38 -15.31 6.92 -5.84
CA LEU A 38 -15.99 8.14 -6.28
C LEU A 38 -16.76 7.87 -7.56
N ASN A 39 -18.04 8.18 -7.59
CA ASN A 39 -18.92 7.91 -8.74
C ASN A 39 -19.70 9.17 -9.12
N ASP A 40 -19.57 9.62 -10.38
CA ASP A 40 -20.28 10.79 -10.91
C ASP A 40 -21.48 10.42 -11.83
N GLY A 41 -21.89 9.15 -11.81
CA GLY A 41 -22.94 8.60 -12.65
C GLY A 41 -22.43 8.02 -13.97
N SER A 42 -21.34 8.56 -14.53
CA SER A 42 -20.75 8.09 -15.80
C SER A 42 -19.45 7.32 -15.59
N PHE A 43 -18.63 7.78 -14.64
CA PHE A 43 -17.30 7.25 -14.34
C PHE A 43 -17.16 6.94 -12.85
N ARG A 44 -16.30 5.96 -12.56
CA ARG A 44 -15.98 5.53 -11.20
C ARG A 44 -14.48 5.52 -10.98
N GLY A 45 -13.99 6.35 -10.06
CA GLY A 45 -12.60 6.34 -9.60
C GLY A 45 -12.45 5.57 -8.30
N ARG A 46 -11.37 4.81 -8.15
CA ARG A 46 -11.07 3.98 -6.99
C ARG A 46 -9.69 4.28 -6.44
N GLY A 47 -9.58 4.27 -5.11
CA GLY A 47 -8.31 4.31 -4.41
C GLY A 47 -8.35 3.40 -3.20
N GLU A 48 -7.21 2.80 -2.88
CA GLU A 48 -7.06 1.85 -1.79
C GLU A 48 -6.07 2.38 -0.76
N CYS A 49 -6.33 2.10 0.52
CA CYS A 49 -5.36 2.33 1.57
C CYS A 49 -5.31 1.19 2.59
N VAL A 50 -4.19 1.14 3.33
CA VAL A 50 -3.94 0.16 4.38
C VAL A 50 -3.75 0.92 5.70
N PRO A 51 -4.74 0.90 6.62
CA PRO A 51 -4.57 1.48 7.95
C PRO A 51 -3.38 0.88 8.69
N TYR A 52 -2.59 1.73 9.34
CA TYR A 52 -1.39 1.30 10.04
C TYR A 52 -1.42 1.66 11.54
N ALA A 53 -1.66 0.66 12.38
CA ALA A 53 -1.78 0.83 13.84
C ALA A 53 -0.57 1.51 14.50
N ARG A 54 0.65 1.32 13.94
CA ARG A 54 1.86 2.01 14.41
C ARG A 54 1.75 3.54 14.30
N TYR A 55 0.92 4.05 13.41
CA TYR A 55 0.63 5.48 13.23
C TYR A 55 -0.70 5.90 13.86
N GLY A 56 -1.27 5.08 14.75
CA GLY A 56 -2.53 5.37 15.43
C GLY A 56 -3.78 5.14 14.57
N GLU A 57 -3.64 4.51 13.40
CA GLU A 57 -4.76 4.24 12.50
C GLU A 57 -5.41 2.88 12.78
N THR A 58 -6.74 2.85 12.78
CA THR A 58 -7.54 1.63 12.79
C THR A 58 -8.41 1.58 11.54
N VAL A 59 -8.92 0.39 11.18
CA VAL A 59 -9.88 0.26 10.07
C VAL A 59 -11.11 1.13 10.29
N ALA A 60 -11.63 1.17 11.52
CA ALA A 60 -12.79 1.98 11.87
C ALA A 60 -12.50 3.49 11.76
N SER A 61 -11.38 3.96 12.35
CA SER A 61 -11.04 5.39 12.32
C SER A 61 -10.76 5.89 10.91
N VAL A 62 -10.10 5.09 10.07
CA VAL A 62 -9.84 5.44 8.66
C VAL A 62 -11.13 5.41 7.85
N MET A 63 -12.03 4.45 8.08
CA MET A 63 -13.35 4.41 7.45
C MET A 63 -14.18 5.65 7.78
N GLU A 64 -14.22 6.02 9.06
CA GLU A 64 -14.92 7.20 9.55
C GLU A 64 -14.37 8.48 8.89
N THR A 65 -13.05 8.62 8.86
CA THR A 65 -12.37 9.76 8.23
C THR A 65 -12.64 9.86 6.72
N ILE A 66 -12.67 8.74 6.00
CA ILE A 66 -13.04 8.73 4.58
C ILE A 66 -14.52 9.14 4.44
N THR A 67 -15.41 8.54 5.23
CA THR A 67 -16.85 8.74 5.13
C THR A 67 -17.25 10.19 5.45
N SER A 68 -16.59 10.84 6.40
CA SER A 68 -16.87 12.25 6.75
C SER A 68 -16.66 13.22 5.59
N MET A 69 -15.83 12.86 4.60
CA MET A 69 -15.59 13.68 3.41
C MET A 69 -16.73 13.67 2.40
N ALA A 70 -17.70 12.75 2.52
CA ALA A 70 -18.78 12.61 1.55
C ALA A 70 -19.54 13.93 1.32
N GLY A 71 -19.82 14.69 2.38
CA GLY A 71 -20.54 15.96 2.28
C GLY A 71 -19.75 17.08 1.60
N GLU A 72 -18.43 17.12 1.75
CA GLU A 72 -17.56 18.10 1.08
C GLU A 72 -17.37 17.75 -0.40
N ILE A 73 -17.15 16.48 -0.70
CA ILE A 73 -17.02 15.97 -2.07
C ILE A 73 -18.31 16.21 -2.86
N SER A 74 -19.47 15.97 -2.24
CA SER A 74 -20.79 16.27 -2.83
C SER A 74 -20.98 17.76 -3.12
N ARG A 75 -20.30 18.64 -2.38
CA ARG A 75 -20.31 20.10 -2.56
C ARG A 75 -19.23 20.60 -3.54
N GLY A 76 -18.48 19.68 -4.16
CA GLY A 76 -17.50 20.00 -5.19
C GLY A 76 -16.05 20.08 -4.70
N LEU A 77 -15.73 19.54 -3.52
CA LEU A 77 -14.33 19.34 -3.15
C LEU A 77 -13.64 18.47 -4.19
N ASP A 78 -12.50 18.95 -4.69
CA ASP A 78 -11.69 18.28 -5.69
C ASP A 78 -10.36 17.78 -5.10
N ARG A 79 -9.52 17.20 -5.96
CA ARG A 79 -8.22 16.65 -5.60
C ARG A 79 -7.27 17.67 -4.96
N GLU A 80 -7.33 18.92 -5.40
CA GLU A 80 -6.41 19.97 -4.93
C GLU A 80 -6.87 20.48 -3.56
N ALA A 81 -8.16 20.78 -3.42
CA ALA A 81 -8.76 21.16 -2.14
C ALA A 81 -8.68 20.05 -1.08
N LEU A 82 -8.62 18.76 -1.49
CA LEU A 82 -8.41 17.63 -0.59
C LEU A 82 -7.12 17.75 0.23
N GLN A 83 -6.07 18.36 -0.33
CA GLN A 83 -4.76 18.45 0.34
C GLN A 83 -4.81 19.35 1.57
N ASP A 84 -5.66 20.38 1.53
CA ASP A 84 -5.89 21.32 2.64
C ASP A 84 -6.97 20.81 3.60
N ALA A 85 -7.98 20.10 3.09
CA ALA A 85 -9.06 19.55 3.90
C ALA A 85 -8.65 18.33 4.74
N MET A 86 -7.58 17.62 4.35
CA MET A 86 -7.13 16.40 5.03
C MET A 86 -5.63 16.41 5.30
N GLY A 87 -5.27 16.04 6.53
CA GLY A 87 -3.89 15.70 6.87
C GLY A 87 -3.38 14.45 6.13
N PRO A 88 -2.05 14.22 6.10
CA PRO A 88 -1.49 13.00 5.53
C PRO A 88 -1.92 11.76 6.31
N GLY A 89 -2.20 10.66 5.60
CA GLY A 89 -2.59 9.39 6.21
C GLY A 89 -3.27 8.45 5.21
N ALA A 90 -3.65 7.25 5.69
CA ALA A 90 -4.30 6.24 4.87
C ALA A 90 -5.62 6.75 4.26
N ALA A 91 -6.41 7.52 5.01
CA ALA A 91 -7.67 8.08 4.51
C ALA A 91 -7.46 8.98 3.29
N ARG A 92 -6.51 9.92 3.37
CA ARG A 92 -6.19 10.83 2.25
C ARG A 92 -5.61 10.08 1.06
N ASN A 93 -4.78 9.04 1.29
CA ASN A 93 -4.27 8.19 0.21
C ASN A 93 -5.39 7.56 -0.62
N ALA A 94 -6.39 6.95 0.03
CA ALA A 94 -7.51 6.34 -0.69
C ALA A 94 -8.31 7.36 -1.50
N LEU A 95 -8.60 8.54 -0.94
CA LEU A 95 -9.38 9.56 -1.63
C LEU A 95 -8.59 10.23 -2.76
N ASP A 96 -7.32 10.57 -2.55
CA ASP A 96 -6.47 11.19 -3.58
C ASP A 96 -6.34 10.27 -4.81
N CYS A 97 -6.04 8.99 -4.58
CA CYS A 97 -5.99 7.99 -5.64
C CYS A 97 -7.34 7.81 -6.34
N ALA A 98 -8.46 7.82 -5.60
CA ALA A 98 -9.79 7.74 -6.20
C ALA A 98 -10.10 8.95 -7.10
N PHE A 99 -9.68 10.16 -6.72
CA PHE A 99 -9.80 11.34 -7.57
C PHE A 99 -8.93 11.24 -8.83
N TRP A 100 -7.69 10.77 -8.72
CA TRP A 100 -6.82 10.56 -9.87
C TRP A 100 -7.40 9.55 -10.86
N ASP A 101 -7.90 8.42 -10.36
CA ASP A 101 -8.52 7.39 -11.19
C ASP A 101 -9.82 7.91 -11.85
N LEU A 102 -10.63 8.68 -11.13
CA LEU A 102 -11.82 9.32 -11.69
C LEU A 102 -11.46 10.31 -12.81
N ALA A 103 -10.46 11.17 -12.57
CA ALA A 103 -10.00 12.15 -13.55
C ALA A 103 -9.45 11.48 -14.82
N ALA A 104 -8.66 10.42 -14.67
CA ALA A 104 -8.15 9.63 -15.79
C ALA A 104 -9.28 9.05 -16.65
N LYS A 105 -10.29 8.46 -16.00
CA LYS A 105 -11.45 7.89 -16.69
C LYS A 105 -12.32 8.94 -17.38
N ARG A 106 -12.58 10.08 -16.73
CA ARG A 106 -13.28 11.23 -17.34
C ARG A 106 -12.57 11.74 -18.60
N ALA A 107 -11.24 11.82 -18.54
CA ALA A 107 -10.43 12.31 -19.65
C ALA A 107 -10.19 11.26 -20.75
N GLY A 108 -10.53 9.99 -20.51
CA GLY A 108 -10.15 8.90 -21.40
C GLY A 108 -8.63 8.73 -21.53
N ARG A 109 -7.86 9.15 -20.52
CA ARG A 109 -6.39 9.19 -20.55
C ARG A 109 -5.82 8.61 -19.25
N PRO A 110 -4.78 7.77 -19.30
CA PRO A 110 -4.15 7.25 -18.09
C PRO A 110 -3.50 8.37 -17.26
N VAL A 111 -3.39 8.15 -15.94
CA VAL A 111 -2.89 9.15 -14.97
C VAL A 111 -1.56 9.78 -15.39
N HIS A 112 -0.59 9.00 -15.86
CA HIS A 112 0.71 9.54 -16.28
C HIS A 112 0.59 10.60 -17.39
N GLN A 113 -0.38 10.47 -18.30
CA GLN A 113 -0.63 11.50 -19.31
C GLN A 113 -1.25 12.76 -18.73
N LEU A 114 -2.08 12.64 -17.68
CA LEU A 114 -2.62 13.80 -16.97
C LEU A 114 -1.52 14.56 -16.21
N LEU A 115 -0.52 13.84 -15.71
CA LEU A 115 0.67 14.39 -15.07
C LEU A 115 1.66 15.02 -16.06
N GLY A 116 1.48 14.82 -17.37
CA GLY A 116 2.48 15.23 -18.37
C GLY A 116 3.72 14.34 -18.40
N GLU A 117 3.64 13.14 -17.83
CA GLU A 117 4.74 12.21 -17.64
C GLU A 117 4.79 11.10 -18.70
N SER A 118 5.99 10.59 -18.93
CA SER A 118 6.20 9.42 -19.79
C SER A 118 5.48 8.18 -19.25
N ALA A 119 5.10 7.26 -20.14
CA ALA A 119 4.47 6.00 -19.72
C ALA A 119 5.39 5.23 -18.76
N PRO A 120 4.86 4.69 -17.65
CA PRO A 120 5.66 3.93 -16.70
C PRO A 120 6.26 2.71 -17.37
N LYS A 121 7.53 2.44 -17.08
CA LYS A 121 8.25 1.23 -17.53
C LYS A 121 8.21 0.19 -16.43
N SER A 122 8.41 -1.08 -16.80
CA SER A 122 8.58 -2.15 -15.83
C SER A 122 9.81 -1.88 -14.94
N LEU A 123 9.63 -2.09 -13.63
CA LEU A 123 10.66 -1.93 -12.61
C LEU A 123 10.83 -3.22 -11.82
N ILE A 124 12.01 -3.40 -11.23
CA ILE A 124 12.28 -4.50 -10.30
C ILE A 124 11.72 -4.11 -8.94
N THR A 125 10.87 -4.96 -8.37
CA THR A 125 10.42 -4.83 -6.99
C THR A 125 11.19 -5.78 -6.07
N ALA A 126 11.39 -5.37 -4.82
CA ALA A 126 11.96 -6.23 -3.80
C ALA A 126 10.95 -7.29 -3.36
N TYR A 127 11.38 -8.55 -3.28
CA TYR A 127 10.58 -9.61 -2.65
C TYR A 127 10.94 -9.69 -1.17
N THR A 128 9.94 -9.62 -0.28
CA THR A 128 10.21 -9.56 1.16
C THR A 128 10.29 -10.95 1.79
N ILE A 129 11.37 -11.23 2.50
CA ILE A 129 11.54 -12.38 3.38
C ILE A 129 11.11 -11.96 4.79
N SER A 130 10.02 -12.55 5.28
CA SER A 130 9.49 -12.33 6.63
C SER A 130 10.50 -12.70 7.71
N LEU A 131 10.44 -12.01 8.85
CA LEU A 131 11.25 -12.32 10.02
C LEU A 131 10.80 -13.67 10.61
N ALA A 132 11.72 -14.64 10.70
CA ALA A 132 11.46 -15.97 11.25
C ALA A 132 12.74 -16.58 11.86
N ALA A 133 12.75 -17.88 12.15
CA ALA A 133 13.98 -18.59 12.48
C ALA A 133 14.95 -18.59 11.27
N PRO A 134 16.28 -18.66 11.47
CA PRO A 134 17.25 -18.65 10.39
C PRO A 134 16.98 -19.68 9.28
N GLU A 135 16.57 -20.90 9.67
CA GLU A 135 16.28 -22.00 8.76
C GLU A 135 15.06 -21.70 7.87
N ASP A 136 13.99 -21.16 8.45
CA ASP A 136 12.77 -20.79 7.72
C ASP A 136 13.04 -19.62 6.75
N MET A 137 13.83 -18.64 7.17
CA MET A 137 14.22 -17.52 6.31
C MET A 137 15.10 -17.99 5.14
N ALA A 138 16.03 -18.93 5.39
CA ALA A 138 16.84 -19.53 4.33
C ALA A 138 15.97 -20.30 3.34
N GLN A 139 15.00 -21.10 3.81
CA GLN A 139 14.07 -21.80 2.93
C GLN A 139 13.23 -20.84 2.08
N ALA A 140 12.72 -19.75 2.68
CA ALA A 140 11.97 -18.73 1.97
C ALA A 140 12.84 -18.00 0.92
N ALA A 141 14.10 -17.69 1.26
CA ALA A 141 15.04 -17.07 0.34
C ALA A 141 15.41 -18.00 -0.82
N ALA A 142 15.64 -19.29 -0.56
CA ALA A 142 15.92 -20.29 -1.60
C ALA A 142 14.77 -20.40 -2.61
N LYS A 143 13.51 -20.36 -2.14
CA LYS A 143 12.32 -20.36 -3.01
C LYS A 143 12.20 -19.10 -3.88
N ALA A 144 12.86 -18.02 -3.48
CA ALA A 144 12.85 -16.73 -4.18
C ALA A 144 14.22 -16.39 -4.80
N ALA A 145 15.12 -17.37 -4.94
CA ALA A 145 16.50 -17.14 -5.39
C ALA A 145 16.61 -16.75 -6.88
N ASP A 146 15.52 -16.88 -7.65
CA ASP A 146 15.39 -16.39 -9.02
C ASP A 146 15.12 -14.87 -9.09
N ARG A 147 14.75 -14.25 -7.96
CA ARG A 147 14.50 -12.81 -7.87
C ARG A 147 15.81 -12.03 -7.89
N ARG A 148 15.78 -10.83 -8.46
CA ARG A 148 16.96 -9.94 -8.48
C ARG A 148 17.24 -9.29 -7.12
N LEU A 149 16.20 -8.96 -6.37
CA LEU A 149 16.28 -8.18 -5.13
C LEU A 149 15.40 -8.80 -4.05
N LEU A 150 16.00 -9.14 -2.90
CA LEU A 150 15.29 -9.59 -1.70
C LEU A 150 15.40 -8.54 -0.59
N LYS A 151 14.28 -8.28 0.08
CA LYS A 151 14.20 -7.46 1.28
C LYS A 151 14.09 -8.36 2.51
N VAL A 152 15.06 -8.31 3.40
CA VAL A 152 15.13 -9.17 4.59
C VAL A 152 14.62 -8.41 5.81
N LYS A 153 13.55 -8.90 6.43
CA LYS A 153 13.05 -8.35 7.70
C LYS A 153 13.91 -8.84 8.86
N LEU A 154 14.43 -7.89 9.64
CA LEU A 154 15.27 -8.10 10.82
C LEU A 154 14.73 -7.26 11.99
N GLY A 155 15.52 -7.06 13.03
CA GLY A 155 15.18 -6.28 14.21
C GLY A 155 14.79 -7.16 15.40
N ALA A 156 15.44 -8.30 15.56
CA ALA A 156 15.24 -9.21 16.69
C ALA A 156 16.56 -9.91 17.10
N PRO A 157 16.70 -10.40 18.35
CA PRO A 157 17.88 -11.17 18.74
C PRO A 157 18.17 -12.33 17.79
N GLY A 158 19.42 -12.49 17.38
CA GLY A 158 19.86 -13.54 16.45
C GLY A 158 19.94 -13.13 14.96
N ASP A 159 19.78 -11.85 14.63
CA ASP A 159 19.85 -11.36 13.24
C ASP A 159 21.14 -11.71 12.47
N PRO A 160 22.35 -11.75 13.07
CA PRO A 160 23.55 -12.21 12.36
C PRO A 160 23.41 -13.62 11.77
N ALA A 161 22.76 -14.55 12.49
CA ALA A 161 22.52 -15.90 11.99
C ALA A 161 21.47 -15.91 10.87
N ARG A 162 20.40 -15.12 11.00
CA ARG A 162 19.35 -14.98 9.97
C ARG A 162 19.90 -14.46 8.65
N ILE A 163 20.67 -13.37 8.69
CA ILE A 163 21.17 -12.74 7.47
C ILE A 163 22.24 -13.61 6.79
N ALA A 164 23.07 -14.33 7.57
CA ALA A 164 24.01 -15.30 7.04
C ALA A 164 23.27 -16.43 6.30
N ALA A 165 22.24 -17.02 6.93
CA ALA A 165 21.46 -18.10 6.34
C ALA A 165 20.73 -17.66 5.05
N VAL A 166 20.14 -16.46 5.04
CA VAL A 166 19.51 -15.89 3.83
C VAL A 166 20.54 -15.67 2.71
N ARG A 167 21.71 -15.11 3.03
CA ARG A 167 22.78 -14.91 2.03
C ARG A 167 23.24 -16.23 1.43
N ASP A 168 23.42 -17.27 2.24
CA ASP A 168 23.84 -18.57 1.74
C ASP A 168 22.80 -19.24 0.82
N ALA A 169 21.51 -19.04 1.10
CA ALA A 169 20.41 -19.56 0.30
C ALA A 169 20.16 -18.78 -1.00
N ALA A 170 20.51 -17.49 -1.04
CA ALA A 170 20.23 -16.57 -2.15
C ALA A 170 21.49 -15.77 -2.54
N ARG A 171 22.59 -16.49 -2.84
CA ARG A 171 23.93 -15.90 -3.06
C ARG A 171 23.97 -14.83 -4.14
N GLN A 172 23.18 -14.97 -5.20
CA GLN A 172 23.19 -14.09 -6.36
C GLN A 172 22.23 -12.89 -6.22
N CYS A 173 21.31 -12.92 -5.25
CA CYS A 173 20.35 -11.84 -5.06
C CYS A 173 21.03 -10.65 -4.39
N GLU A 174 20.64 -9.44 -4.81
CA GLU A 174 20.89 -8.24 -4.01
C GLU A 174 20.01 -8.31 -2.75
N LEU A 175 20.59 -7.95 -1.60
CA LEU A 175 19.89 -7.97 -0.31
C LEU A 175 19.82 -6.56 0.24
N ILE A 176 18.61 -6.13 0.60
CA ILE A 176 18.37 -4.96 1.45
C ILE A 176 17.75 -5.42 2.77
N VAL A 177 18.01 -4.69 3.85
CA VAL A 177 17.54 -5.04 5.20
C VAL A 177 16.60 -3.98 5.75
N ASP A 178 15.63 -4.39 6.56
CA ASP A 178 14.71 -3.50 7.26
C ASP A 178 14.43 -4.05 8.66
N ALA A 179 15.00 -3.38 9.67
CA ALA A 179 14.88 -3.75 11.07
C ALA A 179 13.58 -3.29 11.73
N ASN A 180 12.78 -2.46 11.05
CA ASN A 180 11.53 -1.91 11.58
C ASN A 180 11.64 -1.42 13.03
N GLU A 181 12.58 -0.51 13.28
CA GLU A 181 12.81 0.11 14.61
C GLU A 181 13.29 -0.89 15.69
N GLY A 182 13.79 -2.07 15.32
CA GLY A 182 14.18 -3.14 16.26
C GLY A 182 15.67 -3.15 16.66
N TRP A 183 16.46 -2.15 16.27
CA TRP A 183 17.85 -1.97 16.68
C TRP A 183 17.99 -0.75 17.58
#